data_AF-A0A924JZJ1-F1
#
_entry.id   AF-A0A924JZJ1-F1
#
_cell.length_a   1.000
_cell.length_b   1.000
_cell.length_c   1.000
_cell.angle_alpha   90.00
_cell.angle_beta   90.00
_cell.angle_gamma   90.00
#
_symmetry.space_group_name_H-M   'P 1'
#
loop_
_entity.id
_entity.type
_entity.pdbx_description
1 polymer ?
#
loop_
_entity_poly.entity_id
_entity_poly.type
_entity_poly.pdbx_seq_one_letter_code
_entity_poly.pdbx_strand_id
1 'polypeptide(L)'
;MSRALMAHLASEREAIDQFVEVLDQEAEAMTCGAFASLGTLAERKSKLVDAIAVLDRLREAEQRALGFSADRKGADAAVAGNAAMQTIWQDLCKRAAQAHERNHRNGVMIHTHLDFIWQSIRFLQAGSQPMYGRDGIRHCGTGSGNRIAIG
;
A
#
# COMPACT_ATOMS: atom_id res chain seq x y z
N MET A 1 -22.66 -10.40 29.15
CA MET A 1 -21.82 -10.94 28.07
C MET A 1 -21.91 -9.97 26.90
N SER A 2 -20.80 -9.31 26.56
CA SER A 2 -20.74 -7.90 26.13
C SER A 2 -21.25 -7.64 24.70
N ARG A 3 -22.48 -7.13 24.62
CA ARG A 3 -23.08 -6.57 23.39
C ARG A 3 -22.21 -5.46 22.77
N ALA A 4 -21.43 -4.75 23.58
CA ALA A 4 -20.45 -3.75 23.15
C ALA A 4 -19.33 -4.37 22.30
N LEU A 5 -18.73 -5.49 22.74
CA LEU A 5 -17.66 -6.16 21.99
C LEU A 5 -18.15 -6.69 20.63
N MET A 6 -19.36 -7.24 20.57
CA MET A 6 -19.96 -7.64 19.28
C MET A 6 -20.17 -6.45 18.33
N ALA A 7 -20.65 -5.32 18.84
CA ALA A 7 -20.85 -4.11 18.02
C ALA A 7 -19.52 -3.56 17.51
N HIS A 8 -18.47 -3.58 18.34
CA HIS A 8 -17.14 -3.15 17.94
C HIS A 8 -16.54 -4.06 16.87
N LEU A 9 -16.62 -5.38 17.03
CA LEU A 9 -16.13 -6.34 16.02
C LEU A 9 -16.88 -6.23 14.69
N ALA A 10 -18.19 -5.93 14.72
CA ALA A 10 -18.97 -5.70 13.50
C ALA A 10 -18.53 -4.41 12.79
N SER A 11 -18.32 -3.32 13.54
CA SER A 11 -17.82 -2.05 13.00
C SER A 11 -16.40 -2.17 12.44
N GLU A 12 -15.54 -2.94 13.10
CA GLU A 12 -14.18 -3.25 12.65
C GLU A 12 -14.20 -4.04 11.34
N ARG A 13 -15.09 -5.02 11.23
CA ARG A 13 -15.30 -5.77 9.98
C ARG A 13 -15.74 -4.86 8.84
N GLU A 14 -16.70 -3.97 9.07
CA GLU A 14 -17.18 -3.05 8.05
C GLU A 14 -16.08 -2.08 7.59
N ALA A 15 -15.27 -1.55 8.52
CA ALA A 15 -14.13 -0.70 8.18
C ALA A 15 -13.07 -1.43 7.35
N ILE A 16 -12.79 -2.70 7.66
CA ILE A 16 -11.87 -3.53 6.86
C ILE A 16 -12.45 -3.83 5.48
N ASP A 17 -13.76 -4.06 5.36
CA ASP A 17 -14.40 -4.30 4.07
C ASP A 17 -14.33 -3.07 3.16
N GLN A 18 -14.58 -1.88 3.71
CA GLN A 18 -14.39 -0.61 2.99
C GLN A 18 -12.93 -0.39 2.60
N PHE A 19 -11.98 -0.78 3.45
CA PHE A 19 -10.55 -0.69 3.13
C PHE A 19 -10.14 -1.63 2.00
N VAL A 20 -10.66 -2.85 1.98
CA VAL A 20 -10.48 -3.80 0.87
C VAL A 20 -11.02 -3.24 -0.44
N GLU A 21 -12.21 -2.63 -0.42
CA GLU A 21 -12.81 -2.04 -1.61
C GLU A 21 -11.97 -0.88 -2.17
N VAL A 22 -11.44 -0.02 -1.28
CA VAL A 22 -10.53 1.07 -1.68
C VAL A 22 -9.23 0.53 -2.28
N LEU A 23 -8.69 -0.58 -1.76
CA LEU A 23 -7.50 -1.23 -2.34
C LEU A 23 -7.79 -1.81 -3.72
N ASP A 24 -8.96 -2.40 -3.94
CA ASP A 24 -9.36 -2.93 -5.25
C ASP A 24 -9.55 -1.76 -6.26
N GLN A 25 -10.16 -0.64 -5.83
CA GLN A 25 -10.26 0.59 -6.65
C GLN A 25 -8.88 1.19 -6.98
N GLU A 26 -7.93 1.15 -6.04
CA GLU A 26 -6.55 1.61 -6.25
C GLU A 26 -5.83 0.74 -7.29
N ALA A 27 -5.99 -0.59 -7.23
CA ALA A 27 -5.43 -1.52 -8.21
C ALA A 27 -6.00 -1.30 -9.62
N GLU A 28 -7.31 -1.08 -9.72
CA GLU A 28 -7.98 -0.79 -10.99
C GLU A 28 -7.53 0.56 -11.57
N ALA A 29 -7.44 1.60 -10.74
CA ALA A 29 -6.95 2.92 -11.16
C ALA A 29 -5.51 2.86 -11.69
N MET A 30 -4.63 2.08 -11.04
CA MET A 30 -3.27 1.85 -11.53
C MET A 30 -3.23 1.08 -12.85
N THR A 31 -4.07 0.04 -12.99
CA THR A 31 -4.14 -0.79 -14.20
C THR A 31 -4.68 0.00 -15.40
N CYS A 32 -5.69 0.85 -15.18
CA CYS A 32 -6.29 1.69 -16.22
C CYS A 32 -5.52 3.00 -16.48
N GLY A 33 -4.45 3.28 -15.74
CA GLY A 33 -3.67 4.51 -15.87
C GLY A 33 -4.41 5.78 -15.42
N ALA A 34 -5.44 5.65 -14.57
CA ALA A 34 -6.25 6.75 -14.06
C ALA A 34 -5.57 7.44 -12.86
N PHE A 35 -4.36 7.97 -13.04
CA PHE A 35 -3.55 8.51 -11.94
C PHE A 35 -4.17 9.74 -11.23
N ALA A 36 -5.14 10.42 -11.87
CA ALA A 36 -5.85 11.55 -11.27
C ALA A 36 -6.73 11.14 -10.06
N SER A 37 -7.22 9.89 -10.01
CA SER A 37 -8.03 9.39 -8.90
C SER A 37 -7.19 8.85 -7.73
N LEU A 38 -5.89 8.61 -7.94
CA LEU A 38 -5.02 8.04 -6.90
C LEU A 38 -4.87 8.97 -5.69
N GLY A 39 -4.88 10.29 -5.89
CA GLY A 39 -4.81 11.24 -4.78
C GLY A 39 -6.01 11.13 -3.83
N THR A 40 -7.23 11.06 -4.37
CA THR A 40 -8.45 10.93 -3.57
C THR A 40 -8.58 9.54 -2.93
N LEU A 41 -8.11 8.49 -3.63
CA LEU A 41 -7.99 7.13 -3.09
C LEU A 41 -7.00 7.06 -1.92
N ALA A 42 -5.85 7.73 -2.02
CA ALA A 42 -4.86 7.79 -0.95
C ALA A 42 -5.40 8.50 0.31
N GLU A 43 -6.13 9.60 0.15
CA GLU A 43 -6.80 10.26 1.29
C GLU A 43 -7.84 9.37 1.96
N ARG A 44 -8.68 8.68 1.17
CA ARG A 44 -9.68 7.73 1.70
C ARG A 44 -9.00 6.59 2.45
N LYS A 45 -7.91 6.06 1.90
CA LYS A 45 -7.08 5.01 2.53
C LYS A 45 -6.52 5.48 3.88
N SER A 46 -5.96 6.69 3.95
CA SER A 46 -5.45 7.25 5.21
C SER A 46 -6.54 7.37 6.27
N LYS A 47 -7.72 7.89 5.91
CA LYS A 47 -8.86 8.01 6.84
C LYS A 47 -9.33 6.64 7.36
N LEU A 48 -9.35 5.63 6.50
CA LEU A 48 -9.72 4.26 6.88
C LEU A 48 -8.68 3.62 7.81
N VAL A 49 -7.39 3.84 7.55
CA VAL A 49 -6.31 3.37 8.46
C VAL A 49 -6.45 4.00 9.84
N ASP A 50 -6.71 5.30 9.91
CA ASP A 50 -6.94 6.00 11.18
C ASP A 50 -8.18 5.45 11.91
N ALA A 51 -9.28 5.20 11.18
CA ALA A 51 -10.50 4.63 11.74
C ALA A 51 -10.27 3.21 12.29
N ILE A 52 -9.55 2.35 11.54
CA ILE A 52 -9.18 1.00 11.99
C ILE A 52 -8.31 1.08 13.26
N ALA A 53 -7.34 1.99 13.31
CA ALA A 53 -6.48 2.16 14.49
C ALA A 53 -7.24 2.66 15.74
N VAL A 54 -8.35 3.39 15.56
CA VAL A 54 -9.25 3.77 16.65
C VAL A 54 -10.07 2.56 17.12
N LEU A 55 -10.60 1.76 16.19
CA LEU A 55 -11.37 0.56 16.49
C LEU A 55 -10.52 -0.50 17.20
N ASP A 56 -9.27 -0.70 16.78
CA ASP A 56 -8.31 -1.57 17.45
C ASP A 56 -8.09 -1.12 18.91
N ARG A 57 -7.90 0.18 19.15
CA ARG A 57 -7.73 0.72 20.50
C ARG A 57 -8.97 0.53 21.38
N LEU A 58 -10.16 0.67 20.82
CA LEU A 58 -11.42 0.39 21.53
C LEU A 58 -11.53 -1.10 21.88
N ARG A 59 -11.20 -1.98 20.94
CA ARG A 59 -11.15 -3.43 21.17
C ARG A 59 -10.17 -3.79 22.29
N GLU A 60 -8.96 -3.24 22.26
CA GLU A 60 -7.97 -3.47 23.30
C GLU A 60 -8.40 -2.95 24.68
N ALA A 61 -9.07 -1.80 24.73
CA ALA A 61 -9.59 -1.24 25.97
C ALA A 61 -10.67 -2.14 26.58
N GLU A 62 -11.59 -2.66 25.77
CA GLU A 62 -12.61 -3.62 26.18
C GLU A 62 -11.99 -4.96 26.62
N GLN A 63 -10.97 -5.45 25.92
CA GLN A 63 -10.23 -6.66 26.31
C GLN A 63 -9.56 -6.51 27.66
N ARG A 64 -8.90 -5.37 27.91
CA ARG A 64 -8.30 -5.06 29.21
C ARG A 64 -9.35 -4.92 30.30
N ALA A 65 -10.50 -4.31 30.01
CA ALA A 65 -11.61 -4.21 30.96
C ALA A 65 -12.18 -5.57 31.36
N LEU A 66 -12.15 -6.54 30.44
CA LEU A 66 -12.54 -7.93 30.68
C LEU A 66 -11.42 -8.78 31.33
N GLY A 67 -10.24 -8.21 31.58
CA GLY A 67 -9.10 -8.88 32.19
C GLY A 67 -8.24 -9.71 31.24
N PHE A 68 -8.44 -9.57 29.93
CA PHE A 68 -7.63 -10.23 28.90
C PHE A 68 -6.47 -9.34 28.44
N SER A 69 -5.45 -9.93 27.82
CA SER A 69 -4.37 -9.16 27.19
C SER A 69 -4.89 -8.38 25.97
N ALA A 70 -4.24 -7.27 25.65
CA ALA A 70 -4.55 -6.46 24.46
C ALA A 70 -4.13 -7.13 23.13
N ASP A 71 -3.37 -8.24 23.22
CA ASP A 71 -2.88 -8.95 22.05
C ASP A 71 -3.96 -9.81 21.39
N ARG A 72 -3.71 -10.26 20.15
CA ARG A 72 -4.58 -11.22 19.45
C ARG A 72 -4.88 -12.47 20.29
N LYS A 73 -3.94 -12.94 21.11
CA LYS A 73 -4.16 -14.07 22.03
C LYS A 73 -5.19 -13.76 23.12
N GLY A 74 -5.24 -12.51 23.58
CA GLY A 74 -6.26 -12.06 24.52
C GLY A 74 -7.62 -11.89 23.85
N ALA A 75 -7.65 -11.49 22.58
CA ALA A 75 -8.85 -11.53 21.74
C ALA A 75 -9.41 -12.95 21.60
N ASP A 76 -8.55 -13.92 21.25
CA ASP A 76 -8.92 -15.33 21.12
C ASP A 76 -9.49 -15.88 22.44
N ALA A 77 -8.87 -15.54 23.57
CA ALA A 77 -9.34 -15.93 24.90
C ALA A 77 -10.68 -15.27 25.26
N ALA A 78 -10.90 -14.00 24.89
CA ALA A 78 -12.14 -13.28 25.13
C ALA A 78 -13.34 -13.86 24.33
N VAL A 79 -13.08 -14.40 23.13
CA VAL A 79 -14.12 -14.97 22.26
C VAL A 79 -14.31 -16.48 22.42
N ALA A 80 -13.37 -17.19 23.07
CA ALA A 80 -13.43 -18.65 23.25
C ALA A 80 -14.70 -19.15 23.97
N GLY A 81 -15.34 -18.31 24.77
CA GLY A 81 -16.59 -18.64 25.47
C GLY A 81 -17.86 -18.48 24.62
N ASN A 82 -17.78 -17.98 23.38
CA ASN A 82 -18.95 -17.73 22.54
C ASN A 82 -18.65 -18.03 21.06
N ALA A 83 -19.24 -19.12 20.55
CA ALA A 83 -19.06 -19.57 19.18
C ALA A 83 -19.43 -18.51 18.12
N ALA A 84 -20.44 -17.68 18.36
CA ALA A 84 -20.81 -16.62 17.40
C ALA A 84 -19.75 -15.50 17.36
N MET A 85 -19.20 -15.13 18.52
CA MET A 85 -18.13 -14.14 18.63
C MET A 85 -16.83 -14.66 18.00
N GLN A 86 -16.55 -15.96 18.18
CA GLN A 86 -15.39 -16.63 17.60
C GLN A 86 -15.45 -16.64 16.07
N THR A 87 -16.62 -16.92 15.48
CA THR A 87 -16.81 -16.86 14.01
C THR A 87 -16.55 -15.45 13.47
N ILE A 88 -17.11 -14.41 14.12
CA ILE A 88 -16.90 -13.02 13.70
C ILE A 88 -15.41 -12.64 13.78
N TRP A 89 -14.73 -13.03 14.85
CA TRP A 89 -13.30 -12.77 15.03
C TRP A 89 -12.42 -13.48 14.00
N GLN A 90 -12.74 -14.73 13.67
CA GLN A 90 -12.05 -15.47 12.61
C GLN A 90 -12.25 -14.83 11.24
N ASP A 91 -13.48 -14.41 10.92
CA ASP A 91 -13.79 -13.71 9.68
C ASP A 91 -13.06 -12.36 9.58
N LEU A 92 -12.98 -11.62 10.69
CA LEU A 92 -12.21 -10.38 10.78
C LEU A 92 -10.72 -10.64 10.50
N CYS A 93 -10.12 -11.63 11.15
CA CYS A 93 -8.72 -12.01 10.94
C CYS A 93 -8.44 -12.39 9.48
N LYS A 94 -9.34 -13.13 8.83
CA LYS A 94 -9.23 -13.49 7.41
C LYS A 94 -9.29 -12.25 6.52
N ARG A 95 -10.22 -11.33 6.77
CA ARG A 95 -10.37 -10.08 6.00
C ARG A 95 -9.17 -9.16 6.18
N ALA A 96 -8.65 -9.05 7.39
CA ALA A 96 -7.41 -8.30 7.67
C ALA A 96 -6.20 -8.88 6.91
N ALA A 97 -6.07 -10.21 6.85
CA ALA A 97 -5.02 -10.86 6.07
C ALA A 97 -5.17 -10.59 4.56
N GLN A 98 -6.40 -10.62 4.02
CA GLN A 98 -6.67 -10.28 2.62
C GLN A 98 -6.35 -8.81 2.31
N ALA A 99 -6.71 -7.89 3.22
CA ALA A 99 -6.39 -6.48 3.09
C ALA A 99 -4.87 -6.25 3.07
N HIS A 100 -4.12 -6.93 3.94
CA HIS A 100 -2.67 -6.86 3.97
C HIS A 100 -2.02 -7.34 2.66
N GLU A 101 -2.47 -8.48 2.14
CA GLU A 101 -1.99 -9.03 0.87
C GLU A 101 -2.27 -8.10 -0.31
N ARG A 102 -3.50 -7.54 -0.39
CA ARG A 102 -3.86 -6.55 -1.42
C ARG A 102 -3.02 -5.28 -1.31
N ASN A 103 -2.83 -4.76 -0.09
CA ASN A 103 -2.00 -3.59 0.14
C ASN A 103 -0.53 -3.84 -0.27
N HIS A 104 -0.01 -5.04 -0.01
CA HIS A 104 1.34 -5.42 -0.45
C HIS A 104 1.46 -5.44 -1.98
N ARG A 105 0.49 -6.06 -2.68
CA ARG A 105 0.44 -6.07 -4.15
C ARG A 105 0.38 -4.65 -4.74
N ASN A 106 -0.47 -3.80 -4.20
CA ASN A 106 -0.57 -2.40 -4.62
C ASN A 106 0.77 -1.67 -4.40
N GLY A 107 1.43 -1.91 -3.28
CA GLY A 107 2.76 -1.34 -2.99
C GLY A 107 3.83 -1.75 -4.01
N VAL A 108 3.87 -3.03 -4.42
CA VAL A 108 4.79 -3.50 -5.47
C VAL A 108 4.48 -2.84 -6.82
N MET A 109 3.20 -2.69 -7.17
CA MET A 109 2.76 -2.05 -8.40
C MET A 109 3.16 -0.56 -8.45
N ILE A 110 2.96 0.18 -7.35
CA ILE A 110 3.39 1.58 -7.21
C ILE A 110 4.90 1.70 -7.41
N HIS A 111 5.69 0.84 -6.74
CA HIS A 111 7.15 0.88 -6.86
C HIS A 111 7.62 0.64 -8.29
N THR A 112 7.04 -0.36 -8.96
CA THR A 112 7.34 -0.68 -10.37
C THR A 112 7.02 0.49 -11.31
N HIS A 113 5.88 1.16 -11.11
CA HIS A 113 5.53 2.35 -11.89
C HIS A 113 6.49 3.52 -11.66
N LEU A 114 6.88 3.77 -10.40
CA LEU A 114 7.86 4.80 -10.08
C LEU A 114 9.21 4.52 -10.73
N ASP A 115 9.70 3.28 -10.65
CA ASP A 115 10.97 2.88 -11.29
C ASP A 115 10.94 3.12 -12.80
N PHE A 116 9.83 2.76 -13.47
CA PHE A 116 9.64 3.02 -14.89
C PHE A 116 9.62 4.52 -15.21
N ILE A 117 8.96 5.36 -14.41
CA ILE A 117 8.95 6.81 -14.57
C ILE A 117 10.37 7.37 -14.40
N TRP A 118 11.09 6.95 -13.36
CA TRP A 118 12.47 7.39 -13.11
C TRP A 118 13.42 6.97 -14.24
N GLN A 119 13.30 5.75 -14.75
CA GLN A 119 14.04 5.28 -15.93
C GLN A 119 13.71 6.11 -17.17
N SER A 120 12.43 6.42 -17.40
CA SER A 120 11.99 7.24 -18.52
C SER A 120 12.52 8.68 -18.43
N ILE A 121 12.45 9.29 -17.25
CA ILE A 121 13.02 10.63 -16.98
C ILE A 121 14.53 10.59 -17.23
N ARG A 122 15.24 9.58 -16.70
CA ARG A 122 16.69 9.42 -16.92
C ARG A 122 17.03 9.24 -18.40
N PHE A 123 16.24 8.48 -19.14
CA PHE A 123 16.41 8.30 -20.59
C PHE A 123 16.22 9.62 -21.35
N LEU A 124 15.14 10.37 -21.06
CA LEU A 124 14.90 11.69 -21.66
C LEU A 124 16.02 12.69 -21.30
N GLN A 125 16.48 12.70 -20.05
CA GLN A 125 17.59 13.54 -19.61
C GLN A 125 18.91 13.15 -20.28
N ALA A 126 19.19 11.85 -20.44
CA ALA A 126 20.37 11.36 -21.14
C ALA A 126 20.36 11.73 -22.64
N GLY A 127 19.19 11.68 -23.28
CA GLY A 127 18.98 12.14 -24.66
C GLY A 127 19.05 13.66 -24.84
N SER A 128 18.96 14.43 -23.75
CA SER A 128 19.12 15.88 -23.73
C SER A 128 20.56 16.35 -23.54
N GLN A 129 21.55 15.42 -23.50
CA GLN A 129 22.95 15.81 -23.63
C GLN A 129 23.11 16.57 -24.95
N PRO A 130 23.49 17.85 -24.92
CA PRO A 130 23.58 18.62 -26.14
C PRO A 130 24.65 17.96 -27.02
N MET A 131 24.25 17.40 -28.17
CA MET A 131 25.21 16.99 -29.21
C MET A 131 26.01 18.20 -29.74
N TYR A 132 25.62 19.41 -29.32
CA TYR A 132 26.26 20.69 -29.55
C TYR A 132 26.36 21.45 -28.23
N GLY A 133 27.58 21.85 -27.84
CA GLY A 133 27.75 22.82 -26.76
C GLY A 133 27.03 24.14 -27.07
N ARG A 134 26.85 25.01 -26.06
CA ARG A 134 26.31 26.37 -26.23
C ARG A 134 27.04 27.18 -27.33
N ASP A 135 28.28 26.80 -27.65
CA ASP A 135 29.12 27.38 -28.69
C ASP A 135 28.94 26.76 -30.10
N GLY A 136 27.98 25.83 -30.28
CA GLY A 136 27.69 25.20 -31.58
C GLY A 136 28.76 24.22 -32.07
N ILE A 137 29.73 23.86 -31.23
CA ILE A 137 30.82 22.95 -31.60
C ILE A 137 30.44 21.52 -31.22
N ARG A 138 30.51 20.60 -32.19
CA ARG A 138 30.45 19.16 -31.93
C ARG A 138 31.79 18.74 -31.31
N HIS A 139 31.82 18.49 -30.01
CA HIS A 139 32.86 17.64 -29.47
C HIS A 139 32.47 16.19 -29.77
N CYS A 140 32.76 15.72 -30.98
CA CYS A 140 32.89 14.29 -31.19
C CYS A 140 34.01 13.84 -30.25
N GLY A 141 33.68 12.98 -29.28
CA GLY A 141 34.69 12.32 -28.46
C GLY A 141 35.77 11.80 -29.39
N THR A 142 37.01 12.18 -29.12
CA THR A 142 38.21 11.76 -29.84
C THR A 142 38.25 10.25 -29.92
N GLY A 143 37.65 9.70 -30.97
CA GLY A 143 37.95 8.36 -31.44
C GLY A 143 39.43 8.38 -31.78
N SER A 144 40.22 7.66 -30.99
CA SER A 144 41.59 7.33 -31.31
C SER A 144 41.57 6.49 -32.58
N GLY A 145 41.48 7.16 -33.73
CA GLY A 145 41.75 6.59 -35.03
C GLY A 145 43.20 6.15 -35.04
N ASN A 146 43.41 4.84 -34.86
CA ASN A 146 44.70 4.24 -35.09
C ASN A 146 45.07 4.54 -36.55
N ARG A 147 46.08 5.40 -36.74
CA ARG A 147 46.61 5.74 -38.06
C ARG A 147 47.10 4.43 -38.67
N ILE A 148 46.46 3.98 -39.75
CA ILE A 148 47.09 3.05 -40.68
C ILE A 148 48.17 3.86 -41.41
N ALA A 149 49.31 3.98 -40.76
CA ALA A 149 50.53 4.53 -41.33
C ALA A 149 51.26 3.39 -42.05
N ILE A 150 51.21 3.45 -43.37
CA ILE A 150 52.34 3.32 -44.32
C ILE A 150 53.58 2.62 -43.74
N GLY A 151 53.88 1.45 -44.29
CA GLY A 151 55.11 0.68 -44.12
C GLY A 151 55.08 -0.56 -44.99
#